data_AF-A0A9D3MY20-F1
#
_entry.id   AF-A0A9D3MY20-F1
#
_cell.length_a   1.000
_cell.length_b   1.000
_cell.length_c   1.000
_cell.angle_alpha   90.00
_cell.angle_beta   90.00
_cell.angle_gamma   90.00
#
_symmetry.space_group_name_H-M   'P 1'
#
loop_
_entity.id
_entity.type
_entity.pdbx_description
1 polymer ?
#
loop_
_entity_poly.entity_id
_entity_poly.type
_entity_poly.pdbx_seq_one_letter_code
_entity_poly.pdbx_strand_id
1 'polypeptide(L)'
;MTILKFLLFYAGDLANVFFVLTVGTGLYWLIFNKAQQFVSVLLPLPRQEERFVTYVGCAFALKAIQFLHKFLHQLSVDIFFIDWERPRGKVVEGSGEVKSMPSPVSIWRTYFVANEWNEIQTVRKINPTFQVVSVLFFLEVVGFSSLALRDPSSALTREPQAYTPAWSLVLRYGVASTMWLVIGFLQILFFTVIYERFVEDKIRQFVDLCSISNISVLLFSHRCFGYYIHGRSVHGYADTNMEEMNIHLKREAENLCGQRGLLPNTDTQTFQVSITHRLRQQYDRILDPLTRRNGPSRLMDASSSPFELNTKAYHTMNKFLGSVIDHAHKEMDYIVKDKLLFERVIGMEFIEPLDKSIFYNDESHSFSDVLYYGNEATLLIFDTLFFCVVDLGSQSFVLAAILTYLEQLVFRLIRNSIGRRNLAGKTLVDKRFLI
;
A
#
# COMPACT_ATOMS: atom_id res chain seq x y z
N MET A 1 -0.59 17.49 -17.30
CA MET A 1 -0.83 16.35 -16.38
C MET A 1 -0.54 16.66 -14.92
N THR A 2 0.46 17.50 -14.61
CA THR A 2 0.82 17.90 -13.23
C THR A 2 -0.28 18.67 -12.50
N ILE A 3 -0.93 19.65 -13.15
CA ILE A 3 -2.04 20.43 -12.56
C ILE A 3 -3.23 19.52 -12.17
N LEU A 4 -3.59 18.57 -13.05
CA LEU A 4 -4.67 17.63 -12.74
C LEU A 4 -4.34 16.77 -11.51
N LYS A 5 -3.11 16.24 -11.43
CA LYS A 5 -2.67 15.48 -10.26
C LYS A 5 -2.70 16.34 -9.00
N PHE A 6 -2.24 17.59 -9.08
CA PHE A 6 -2.31 18.54 -7.98
C PHE A 6 -3.76 18.77 -7.49
N LEU A 7 -4.70 18.99 -8.41
CA LEU A 7 -6.12 19.14 -8.06
C LEU A 7 -6.70 17.88 -7.41
N LEU A 8 -6.30 16.68 -7.87
CA LEU A 8 -6.73 15.41 -7.28
C LEU A 8 -6.19 15.21 -5.86
N PHE A 9 -4.95 15.60 -5.59
CA PHE A 9 -4.39 15.59 -4.23
C PHE A 9 -5.13 16.58 -3.33
N TYR A 10 -5.31 17.81 -3.81
CA TYR A 10 -6.02 18.86 -3.07
C TYR A 10 -7.48 18.49 -2.74
N ALA A 11 -8.17 17.82 -3.67
CA ALA A 11 -9.51 17.29 -3.41
C ALA A 11 -9.53 16.33 -2.20
N GLY A 12 -8.48 15.53 -2.05
CA GLY A 12 -8.30 14.65 -0.92
C GLY A 12 -8.12 15.37 0.42
N ASP A 13 -7.29 16.41 0.45
CA ASP A 13 -7.08 17.21 1.66
C ASP A 13 -8.35 17.96 2.06
N LEU A 14 -9.05 18.54 1.08
CA LEU A 14 -10.34 19.17 1.30
C LEU A 14 -11.40 18.18 1.82
N ALA A 15 -11.39 16.94 1.31
CA ALA A 15 -12.27 15.88 1.82
C ALA A 15 -11.99 15.56 3.30
N ASN A 16 -10.72 15.53 3.70
CA ASN A 16 -10.33 15.30 5.09
C ASN A 16 -10.81 16.46 5.99
N VAL A 17 -10.69 17.71 5.53
CA VAL A 17 -11.20 18.88 6.25
C VAL A 17 -12.71 18.79 6.43
N PHE A 18 -13.47 18.53 5.36
CA PHE A 18 -14.91 18.36 5.47
C PHE A 18 -15.29 17.22 6.39
N PHE A 19 -14.61 16.07 6.30
CA PHE A 19 -14.84 14.93 7.19
C PHE A 19 -14.65 15.31 8.67
N VAL A 20 -13.53 15.96 9.01
CA VAL A 20 -13.26 16.38 10.40
C VAL A 20 -14.33 17.37 10.89
N LEU A 21 -14.74 18.32 10.05
CA LEU A 21 -15.78 19.29 10.39
C LEU A 21 -17.15 18.62 10.57
N THR A 22 -17.55 17.73 9.68
CA THR A 22 -18.85 17.03 9.78
C THR A 22 -18.88 16.07 10.97
N VAL A 23 -17.80 15.33 11.22
CA VAL A 23 -17.68 14.47 12.41
C VAL A 23 -17.69 15.30 13.68
N GLY A 24 -16.90 16.37 13.75
CA GLY A 24 -16.85 17.25 14.92
C GLY A 24 -18.18 17.90 15.24
N THR A 25 -18.92 18.37 14.22
CA THR A 25 -20.26 18.95 14.41
C THR A 25 -21.31 17.90 14.77
N GLY A 26 -21.25 16.70 14.16
CA GLY A 26 -22.10 15.57 14.55
C GLY A 26 -21.88 15.13 16.00
N LEU A 27 -20.61 15.03 16.43
CA LEU A 27 -20.22 14.74 17.81
C LEU A 27 -20.65 15.83 18.78
N TYR A 28 -20.49 17.11 18.41
CA TYR A 28 -20.95 18.23 19.21
C TYR A 28 -22.44 18.09 19.51
N TRP A 29 -23.29 17.94 18.50
CA TRP A 29 -24.72 17.78 18.73
C TRP A 29 -25.05 16.49 19.46
N LEU A 30 -24.35 15.39 19.19
CA LEU A 30 -24.56 14.13 19.89
C LEU A 30 -24.30 14.26 21.39
N ILE A 31 -23.15 14.79 21.78
CA ILE A 31 -22.77 14.91 23.19
C ILE A 31 -23.65 15.96 23.88
N PHE A 32 -23.72 17.17 23.32
CA PHE A 32 -24.39 18.27 24.00
C PHE A 32 -25.91 18.18 23.96
N ASN A 33 -26.54 17.43 23.05
CA ASN A 33 -27.99 17.19 23.12
C ASN A 33 -28.34 16.06 24.10
N LYS A 34 -27.53 15.00 24.16
CA LYS A 34 -27.80 13.82 24.99
C LYS A 34 -27.37 13.97 26.45
N ALA A 35 -26.39 14.82 26.72
CA ALA A 35 -25.91 15.12 28.08
C ALA A 35 -26.69 16.24 28.79
N GLN A 36 -27.78 16.75 28.21
CA GLN A 36 -28.52 17.88 28.79
C GLN A 36 -29.34 17.48 30.01
N GLN A 37 -29.13 18.19 31.11
CA GLN A 37 -30.07 18.21 32.24
C GLN A 37 -31.08 19.38 32.13
N PHE A 38 -30.68 20.45 31.44
CA PHE A 38 -31.50 21.62 31.12
C PHE A 38 -31.36 21.95 29.64
N VAL A 39 -32.41 22.49 29.02
CA VAL A 39 -32.43 22.83 27.58
C VAL A 39 -31.40 23.92 27.30
N SER A 40 -30.27 23.52 26.73
CA SER A 40 -29.13 24.40 26.45
C SER A 40 -28.79 24.42 24.95
N VAL A 41 -28.93 23.29 24.26
CA VAL A 41 -28.68 23.16 22.82
C VAL A 41 -29.89 22.50 22.14
N LEU A 42 -30.48 23.21 21.19
CA LEU A 42 -31.53 22.68 20.32
C LEU A 42 -30.92 21.95 19.13
N LEU A 43 -31.61 20.92 18.65
CA LEU A 43 -31.25 20.23 17.41
C LEU A 43 -31.39 21.18 16.21
N PRO A 44 -30.57 20.98 15.15
CA PRO A 44 -30.60 21.82 13.96
C PRO A 44 -31.98 21.79 13.28
N LEU A 45 -32.35 22.94 12.71
CA LEU A 45 -33.56 23.05 11.89
C LEU A 45 -33.42 22.18 10.63
N PRO A 46 -34.53 21.72 10.00
CA PRO A 46 -34.46 20.87 8.81
C PRO A 46 -33.58 21.44 7.68
N ARG A 47 -33.65 22.76 7.42
CA ARG A 47 -32.78 23.43 6.43
C ARG A 47 -31.29 23.37 6.78
N GLN A 48 -30.95 23.32 8.07
CA GLN A 48 -29.57 23.16 8.53
C GLN A 48 -29.12 21.70 8.43
N GLU A 49 -30.00 20.74 8.73
CA GLU A 49 -29.74 19.31 8.51
C GLU A 49 -29.47 19.01 7.02
N GLU A 50 -30.26 19.57 6.10
CA GLU A 50 -30.05 19.41 4.64
C GLU A 50 -28.68 19.93 4.18
N ARG A 51 -28.27 21.11 4.67
CA ARG A 51 -26.93 21.66 4.40
C ARG A 51 -25.83 20.76 4.95
N PHE A 52 -26.00 20.25 6.17
CA PHE A 52 -25.07 19.32 6.78
C PHE A 52 -24.90 18.03 5.95
N VAL A 53 -26.01 17.42 5.52
CA VAL A 53 -25.99 16.23 4.66
C VAL A 53 -25.30 16.53 3.32
N THR A 54 -25.50 17.73 2.77
CA THR A 54 -24.80 18.17 1.55
C THR A 54 -23.28 18.21 1.76
N TYR A 55 -22.79 18.73 2.89
CA TYR A 55 -21.36 18.71 3.22
C TYR A 55 -20.81 17.30 3.39
N VAL A 56 -21.55 16.39 4.02
CA VAL A 56 -21.18 14.96 4.11
C VAL A 56 -21.09 14.33 2.71
N GLY A 57 -22.06 14.61 1.84
CA GLY A 57 -22.04 14.18 0.45
C GLY A 57 -20.84 14.72 -0.33
N CYS A 58 -20.49 16.00 -0.16
CA CYS A 58 -19.29 16.60 -0.75
C CYS A 58 -18.01 15.94 -0.21
N ALA A 59 -17.92 15.69 1.10
CA ALA A 59 -16.79 15.00 1.71
C ALA A 59 -16.60 13.61 1.09
N PHE A 60 -17.69 12.85 0.95
CA PHE A 60 -17.66 11.54 0.31
C PHE A 60 -17.24 11.61 -1.16
N ALA A 61 -17.83 12.52 -1.95
CA ALA A 61 -17.51 12.64 -3.38
C ALA A 61 -16.03 12.97 -3.61
N LEU A 62 -15.48 13.94 -2.86
CA LEU A 62 -14.07 14.31 -2.93
C LEU A 62 -13.17 13.17 -2.44
N LYS A 63 -13.56 12.48 -1.37
CA LYS A 63 -12.80 11.33 -0.84
C LYS A 63 -12.80 10.16 -1.82
N ALA A 64 -13.91 9.89 -2.48
CA ALA A 64 -14.02 8.88 -3.51
C ALA A 64 -13.08 9.18 -4.68
N ILE A 65 -13.02 10.43 -5.14
CA ILE A 65 -12.07 10.85 -6.19
C ILE A 65 -10.62 10.61 -5.74
N GLN A 66 -10.26 11.00 -4.51
CA GLN A 66 -8.92 10.75 -3.97
C GLN A 66 -8.60 9.25 -3.89
N PHE A 67 -9.53 8.47 -3.34
CA PHE A 67 -9.37 7.03 -3.19
C PHE A 67 -9.20 6.33 -4.54
N LEU A 68 -10.08 6.61 -5.52
CA LEU A 68 -9.96 6.05 -6.86
C LEU A 68 -8.64 6.45 -7.52
N HIS A 69 -8.20 7.71 -7.36
CA HIS A 69 -6.92 8.15 -7.90
C HIS A 69 -5.75 7.36 -7.30
N LYS A 70 -5.68 7.25 -5.97
CA LYS A 70 -4.66 6.45 -5.27
C LYS A 70 -4.73 4.97 -5.67
N PHE A 71 -5.93 4.42 -5.75
CA PHE A 71 -6.17 3.03 -6.13
C PHE A 71 -5.64 2.73 -7.53
N LEU A 72 -5.99 3.54 -8.52
CA LEU A 72 -5.48 3.41 -9.89
C LEU A 72 -3.96 3.56 -9.94
N HIS A 73 -3.40 4.48 -9.15
CA HIS A 73 -1.96 4.68 -9.05
C HIS A 73 -1.26 3.42 -8.53
N GLN A 74 -1.76 2.83 -7.44
CA GLN A 74 -1.26 1.59 -6.86
C GLN A 74 -1.34 0.41 -7.85
N LEU A 75 -2.37 0.35 -8.69
CA LEU A 75 -2.52 -0.68 -9.73
C LEU A 75 -1.49 -0.57 -10.87
N SER A 76 -0.86 0.61 -11.03
CA SER A 76 0.04 0.93 -12.15
C SER A 76 1.52 0.98 -11.79
N VAL A 77 1.88 0.62 -10.56
CA VAL A 77 3.28 0.67 -10.07
C VAL A 77 4.17 -0.24 -10.90
N ASP A 78 5.32 0.28 -11.33
CA ASP A 78 6.35 -0.55 -11.96
C ASP A 78 7.17 -1.22 -10.86
N ILE A 79 7.31 -2.55 -10.92
CA ILE A 79 8.10 -3.33 -9.97
C ILE A 79 9.07 -4.24 -10.74
N PHE A 80 10.33 -4.25 -10.30
CA PHE A 80 11.36 -5.12 -10.86
C PHE A 80 12.18 -5.77 -9.74
N PHE A 81 12.45 -7.06 -9.91
CA PHE A 81 13.28 -7.85 -9.00
C PHE A 81 14.68 -8.02 -9.58
N ILE A 82 15.68 -7.60 -8.83
CA ILE A 82 17.09 -7.72 -9.16
C ILE A 82 17.63 -8.96 -8.44
N ASP A 83 17.98 -9.99 -9.20
CA ASP A 83 18.58 -11.22 -8.67
C ASP A 83 20.10 -11.09 -8.69
N TRP A 84 20.70 -11.14 -7.49
CA TRP A 84 22.15 -11.02 -7.30
C TRP A 84 22.88 -12.35 -7.37
N GLU A 85 22.15 -13.46 -7.51
CA GLU A 85 22.75 -14.79 -7.54
C GLU A 85 23.57 -15.00 -8.82
N ARG A 86 24.73 -15.62 -8.64
CA ARG A 86 25.66 -15.87 -9.73
C ARG A 86 25.67 -17.36 -10.06
N PRO A 87 25.83 -17.72 -11.34
CA PRO A 87 25.89 -19.12 -11.72
C PRO A 87 27.06 -19.83 -11.02
N ARG A 88 26.75 -20.91 -10.30
CA ARG A 88 27.73 -21.72 -9.55
C ARG A 88 27.98 -23.04 -10.24
N GLY A 89 29.23 -23.30 -10.59
CA GLY A 89 29.65 -24.52 -11.25
C GLY A 89 29.67 -24.45 -12.77
N LYS A 90 30.29 -25.45 -13.37
CA LYS A 90 30.45 -25.61 -14.82
C LYS A 90 29.72 -26.88 -15.22
N VAL A 91 28.80 -26.78 -16.18
CA VAL A 91 28.20 -27.97 -16.79
C VAL A 91 29.21 -28.50 -17.81
N VAL A 92 29.58 -29.77 -17.67
CA VAL A 92 30.41 -30.47 -18.66
C VAL A 92 29.45 -31.10 -19.67
N GLU A 93 29.37 -30.55 -20.88
CA GLU A 93 28.65 -31.21 -21.97
C GLU A 93 29.40 -32.50 -22.36
N GLY A 94 28.67 -33.61 -22.44
CA GLY A 94 29.20 -34.96 -22.67
C GLY A 94 29.74 -35.24 -24.08
N SER A 95 30.21 -34.22 -24.80
CA SER A 95 30.63 -34.33 -26.19
C SER A 95 31.96 -33.62 -26.45
N GLY A 96 33.06 -34.15 -25.89
CA GLY A 96 34.45 -34.02 -26.40
C GLY A 96 35.10 -32.64 -26.55
N GLU A 97 34.34 -31.55 -26.58
CA GLU A 97 34.79 -30.16 -26.63
C GLU A 97 34.42 -29.49 -25.30
N VAL A 98 35.43 -29.08 -24.54
CA VAL A 98 35.27 -28.44 -23.22
C VAL A 98 34.78 -26.99 -23.40
N LYS A 99 33.55 -26.80 -23.89
CA LYS A 99 32.82 -25.54 -23.70
C LYS A 99 32.12 -25.61 -22.35
N SER A 100 32.87 -25.24 -21.32
CA SER A 100 32.36 -25.11 -19.95
C SER A 100 31.31 -23.98 -19.90
N MET A 101 30.03 -24.31 -20.05
CA MET A 101 28.96 -23.34 -19.83
C MET A 101 28.68 -23.19 -18.31
N PRO A 102 28.48 -21.95 -17.82
CA PRO A 102 28.12 -21.73 -16.44
C PRO A 102 26.75 -22.36 -16.13
N SER A 103 26.62 -23.01 -14.97
CA SER A 103 25.34 -23.60 -14.53
C SER A 103 24.24 -22.53 -14.44
N PRO A 104 23.01 -22.79 -14.90
CA PRO A 104 21.93 -21.81 -14.79
C PRO A 104 21.59 -21.49 -13.31
N VAL A 105 21.18 -20.25 -13.06
CA VAL A 105 20.74 -19.78 -11.74
C VAL A 105 19.29 -20.23 -11.49
N SER A 106 18.98 -20.62 -10.26
CA SER A 106 17.62 -20.98 -9.85
C SER A 106 16.71 -19.75 -9.80
N ILE A 107 15.54 -19.85 -10.44
CA ILE A 107 14.52 -18.79 -10.45
C ILE A 107 13.60 -18.81 -9.22
N TRP A 108 13.60 -19.89 -8.44
CA TRP A 108 12.62 -20.12 -7.37
C TRP A 108 12.62 -19.02 -6.29
N ARG A 109 13.77 -18.45 -5.97
CA ARG A 109 13.89 -17.32 -5.04
C ARG A 109 13.09 -16.10 -5.53
N THR A 110 13.14 -15.82 -6.83
CA THR A 110 12.37 -14.71 -7.44
C THR A 110 10.88 -14.98 -7.38
N TYR A 111 10.44 -16.22 -7.62
CA TYR A 111 9.03 -16.58 -7.47
C TYR A 111 8.56 -16.49 -6.02
N PHE A 112 9.40 -16.89 -5.07
CA PHE A 112 9.07 -16.79 -3.65
C PHE A 112 8.90 -15.33 -3.22
N VAL A 113 9.85 -14.45 -3.53
CA VAL A 113 9.74 -13.01 -3.26
C VAL A 113 8.53 -12.39 -3.98
N ALA A 114 8.25 -12.81 -5.23
CA ALA A 114 7.09 -12.33 -5.96
C ALA A 114 5.76 -12.74 -5.30
N ASN A 115 5.68 -13.95 -4.74
CA ASN A 115 4.49 -14.43 -4.04
C ASN A 115 4.25 -13.67 -2.75
N GLU A 116 5.29 -13.48 -1.95
CA GLU A 116 5.21 -12.70 -0.71
C GLU A 116 4.84 -11.25 -1.01
N TRP A 117 5.38 -10.67 -2.09
CA TRP A 117 4.93 -9.35 -2.55
C TRP A 117 3.44 -9.34 -2.94
N ASN A 118 2.95 -10.39 -3.61
CA ASN A 118 1.53 -10.51 -3.99
C ASN A 118 0.61 -10.60 -2.76
N GLU A 119 1.04 -11.30 -1.72
CA GLU A 119 0.29 -11.42 -0.46
C GLU A 119 0.17 -10.07 0.26
N ILE A 120 1.27 -9.33 0.40
CA ILE A 120 1.28 -8.07 1.16
C ILE A 120 0.49 -6.93 0.47
N GLN A 121 0.12 -7.05 -0.82
CA GLN A 121 -0.57 -5.98 -1.56
C GLN A 121 -1.90 -5.55 -0.94
N THR A 122 -2.62 -6.48 -0.32
CA THR A 122 -3.95 -6.23 0.28
C THR A 122 -3.98 -6.39 1.79
N VAL A 123 -2.83 -6.53 2.44
CA VAL A 123 -2.74 -6.54 3.91
C VAL A 123 -3.16 -5.16 4.42
N ARG A 124 -4.09 -5.16 5.37
CA ARG A 124 -4.61 -3.99 6.07
C ARG A 124 -4.34 -4.15 7.57
N LYS A 125 -4.16 -3.04 8.28
CA LYS A 125 -4.06 -3.04 9.74
C LYS A 125 -5.42 -3.27 10.39
N ILE A 126 -6.48 -2.77 9.75
CA ILE A 126 -7.87 -2.96 10.17
C ILE A 126 -8.44 -4.17 9.45
N ASN A 127 -9.04 -5.10 10.18
CA ASN A 127 -9.79 -6.19 9.59
C ASN A 127 -11.16 -5.66 9.12
N PRO A 128 -11.46 -5.62 7.80
CA PRO A 128 -12.68 -4.99 7.28
C PRO A 128 -13.95 -5.71 7.75
N THR A 129 -13.92 -7.04 7.81
CA THR A 129 -15.06 -7.84 8.27
C THR A 129 -15.36 -7.56 9.74
N PHE A 130 -14.33 -7.59 10.59
CA PHE A 130 -14.49 -7.30 12.02
C PHE A 130 -14.96 -5.87 12.25
N GLN A 131 -14.46 -4.90 11.48
CA GLN A 131 -14.88 -3.50 11.55
C GLN A 131 -16.39 -3.36 11.29
N VAL A 132 -16.90 -3.88 10.17
CA VAL A 132 -18.32 -3.75 9.81
C VAL A 132 -19.22 -4.48 10.82
N VAL A 133 -18.86 -5.71 11.20
CA VAL A 133 -19.63 -6.51 12.16
C VAL A 133 -19.67 -5.83 13.53
N SER A 134 -18.54 -5.31 14.01
CA SER A 134 -18.47 -4.63 15.31
C SER A 134 -19.29 -3.34 15.30
N VAL A 135 -19.18 -2.53 14.24
CA VAL A 135 -20.00 -1.31 14.11
C VAL A 135 -21.48 -1.67 14.13
N LEU A 136 -21.91 -2.65 13.34
CA LEU A 136 -23.32 -3.06 13.30
C LEU A 136 -23.80 -3.63 14.64
N PHE A 137 -22.96 -4.39 15.33
CA PHE A 137 -23.25 -4.92 16.66
C PHE A 137 -23.52 -3.78 17.66
N PHE A 138 -22.64 -2.77 17.75
CA PHE A 138 -22.86 -1.65 18.67
C PHE A 138 -24.07 -0.79 18.29
N LEU A 139 -24.27 -0.55 16.99
CA LEU A 139 -25.41 0.26 16.52
C LEU A 139 -26.75 -0.44 16.77
N GLU A 140 -26.92 -1.68 16.33
CA GLU A 140 -28.23 -2.36 16.33
C GLU A 140 -28.44 -3.28 17.54
N VAL A 141 -27.42 -4.05 17.93
CA VAL A 141 -27.58 -5.07 19.01
C VAL A 141 -27.46 -4.44 20.39
N VAL A 142 -26.46 -3.58 20.61
CA VAL A 142 -26.31 -2.84 21.87
C VAL A 142 -27.33 -1.68 21.95
N GLY A 143 -27.85 -1.24 20.81
CA GLY A 143 -28.90 -0.22 20.73
C GLY A 143 -28.38 1.21 20.70
N PHE A 144 -27.11 1.45 20.29
CA PHE A 144 -26.59 2.81 20.12
C PHE A 144 -27.34 3.58 19.03
N SER A 145 -28.04 2.88 18.13
CA SER A 145 -28.97 3.47 17.19
C SER A 145 -29.90 4.44 17.89
N SER A 146 -30.45 4.12 19.07
CA SER A 146 -31.34 4.99 19.86
C SER A 146 -30.78 6.39 20.18
N LEU A 147 -29.46 6.55 20.22
CA LEU A 147 -28.82 7.87 20.40
C LEU A 147 -29.00 8.79 19.18
N ALA A 148 -29.39 8.26 18.03
CA ALA A 148 -29.72 9.07 16.86
C ALA A 148 -31.13 9.70 16.91
N LEU A 149 -31.95 9.34 17.90
CA LEU A 149 -33.31 9.85 18.08
C LEU A 149 -33.30 11.32 18.49
N ARG A 150 -34.34 12.07 18.10
CA ARG A 150 -34.43 13.53 18.36
C ARG A 150 -34.65 13.94 19.81
N ASP A 151 -34.96 13.01 20.71
CA ASP A 151 -35.16 13.33 22.11
C ASP A 151 -33.82 13.37 22.88
N PRO A 152 -33.75 14.05 24.04
CA PRO A 152 -32.49 14.21 24.77
C PRO A 152 -32.07 12.96 25.56
N SER A 153 -32.83 11.86 25.54
CA SER A 153 -32.51 10.68 26.35
C SER A 153 -31.25 9.97 25.87
N SER A 154 -30.37 9.64 26.81
CA SER A 154 -29.18 8.80 26.61
C SER A 154 -29.48 7.30 26.81
N ALA A 155 -30.74 6.90 27.02
CA ALA A 155 -31.10 5.51 27.23
C ALA A 155 -30.97 4.69 25.92
N LEU A 156 -30.16 3.62 25.99
CA LEU A 156 -29.87 2.74 24.84
C LEU A 156 -31.01 1.78 24.51
N THR A 157 -31.76 1.37 25.53
CA THR A 157 -32.92 0.49 25.39
C THR A 157 -34.17 1.25 25.80
N ARG A 158 -35.25 1.08 25.05
CA ARG A 158 -36.56 1.65 25.39
C ARG A 158 -37.57 0.56 25.63
N GLU A 159 -38.50 0.87 26.52
CA GLU A 159 -39.67 0.04 26.70
C GLU A 159 -40.50 0.01 25.41
N PRO A 160 -41.03 -1.15 25.00
CA PRO A 160 -41.78 -1.28 23.75
C PRO A 160 -43.02 -0.38 23.63
N GLN A 161 -43.53 0.10 24.77
CA GLN A 161 -44.72 0.94 24.85
C GLN A 161 -44.40 2.45 24.83
N ALA A 162 -43.12 2.82 24.92
CA ALA A 162 -42.69 4.21 24.92
C ALA A 162 -42.71 4.83 23.52
N TYR A 163 -43.10 6.11 23.43
CA TYR A 163 -43.06 6.86 22.19
C TYR A 163 -41.64 6.93 21.60
N THR A 164 -41.50 6.59 20.33
CA THR A 164 -40.26 6.70 19.57
C THR A 164 -40.31 7.91 18.64
N PRO A 165 -39.52 8.97 18.91
CA PRO A 165 -39.46 10.13 18.03
C PRO A 165 -38.76 9.76 16.71
N ALA A 166 -38.89 10.61 15.69
CA ALA A 166 -38.16 10.44 14.45
C ALA A 166 -36.63 10.60 14.64
N TRP A 167 -35.86 10.00 13.75
CA TRP A 167 -34.41 10.14 13.66
C TRP A 167 -33.99 11.58 13.32
N SER A 168 -32.87 12.04 13.88
CA SER A 168 -32.14 13.22 13.36
C SER A 168 -31.00 12.73 12.49
N LEU A 169 -30.88 13.27 11.28
CA LEU A 169 -29.83 12.89 10.33
C LEU A 169 -28.43 13.22 10.87
N VAL A 170 -28.32 14.33 11.60
CA VAL A 170 -27.08 14.80 12.18
C VAL A 170 -26.63 13.90 13.33
N LEU A 171 -27.53 13.54 14.23
CA LEU A 171 -27.23 12.61 15.33
C LEU A 171 -26.91 11.22 14.78
N ARG A 172 -27.64 10.77 13.76
CA ARG A 172 -27.42 9.48 13.10
C ARG A 172 -26.03 9.39 12.49
N TYR A 173 -25.62 10.41 11.74
CA TYR A 173 -24.26 10.54 11.25
C TYR A 173 -23.23 10.59 12.38
N GLY A 174 -23.50 11.35 13.44
CA GLY A 174 -22.62 11.47 14.61
C GLY A 174 -22.35 10.13 15.29
N VAL A 175 -23.39 9.35 15.58
CA VAL A 175 -23.25 8.02 16.21
C VAL A 175 -22.50 7.08 15.26
N ALA A 176 -22.91 7.00 13.99
CA ALA A 176 -22.30 6.10 13.01
C ALA A 176 -20.81 6.38 12.82
N SER A 177 -20.45 7.63 12.52
CA SER A 177 -19.05 8.02 12.29
C SER A 177 -18.19 7.83 13.54
N THR A 178 -18.73 8.10 14.73
CA THR A 178 -18.02 7.87 16.00
C THR A 178 -17.73 6.39 16.22
N MET A 179 -18.70 5.50 15.98
CA MET A 179 -18.49 4.06 16.13
C MET A 179 -17.42 3.54 15.16
N TRP A 180 -17.48 3.96 13.90
CA TRP A 180 -16.45 3.63 12.91
C TRP A 180 -15.06 4.06 13.35
N LEU A 181 -14.91 5.32 13.78
CA LEU A 181 -13.61 5.87 14.18
C LEU A 181 -13.07 5.24 15.46
N VAL A 182 -13.90 5.03 16.48
CA VAL A 182 -13.47 4.42 17.75
C VAL A 182 -13.01 2.98 17.53
N ILE A 183 -13.81 2.17 16.82
CA ILE A 183 -13.45 0.76 16.57
C ILE A 183 -12.22 0.69 15.65
N GLY A 184 -12.14 1.54 14.62
CA GLY A 184 -10.98 1.59 13.73
C GLY A 184 -9.70 2.01 14.45
N PHE A 185 -9.80 3.00 15.35
CA PHE A 185 -8.68 3.44 16.18
C PHE A 185 -8.21 2.34 17.14
N LEU A 186 -9.14 1.64 17.81
CA LEU A 186 -8.80 0.52 18.70
C LEU A 186 -8.10 -0.61 17.93
N GLN A 187 -8.55 -0.91 16.70
CA GLN A 187 -7.89 -1.89 15.84
C GLN A 187 -6.48 -1.46 15.44
N ILE A 188 -6.29 -0.21 15.02
CA ILE A 188 -4.95 0.32 14.68
C ILE A 188 -4.03 0.26 15.91
N LEU A 189 -4.53 0.65 17.09
CA LEU A 189 -3.76 0.62 18.33
C LEU A 189 -3.36 -0.82 18.68
N PHE A 190 -4.31 -1.75 18.66
CA PHE A 190 -4.03 -3.17 18.90
C PHE A 190 -3.00 -3.72 17.90
N PHE A 191 -3.20 -3.45 16.61
CA PHE A 191 -2.32 -3.96 15.57
C PHE A 191 -0.90 -3.40 15.70
N THR A 192 -0.76 -2.08 15.87
CA THR A 192 0.55 -1.43 15.94
C THR A 192 1.30 -1.71 17.25
N VAL A 193 0.60 -1.70 18.39
CA VAL A 193 1.26 -1.85 19.71
C VAL A 193 1.47 -3.31 20.07
N ILE A 194 0.52 -4.18 19.74
CA ILE A 194 0.53 -5.58 20.17
C ILE A 194 0.92 -6.50 19.01
N TYR A 195 0.18 -6.47 17.90
CA TYR A 195 0.36 -7.46 16.83
C TYR A 195 1.73 -7.33 16.12
N GLU A 196 2.07 -6.13 15.63
CA GLU A 196 3.35 -5.87 14.95
C GLU A 196 4.56 -6.11 15.86
N ARG A 197 4.40 -5.85 17.16
CA ARG A 197 5.51 -5.94 18.12
C ARG A 197 5.75 -7.36 18.65
N PHE A 198 4.68 -8.14 18.87
CA PHE A 198 4.77 -9.45 19.54
C PHE A 198 4.45 -10.64 18.64
N VAL A 199 3.75 -10.43 17.52
CA VAL A 199 3.31 -11.52 16.65
C VAL A 199 4.07 -11.48 15.33
N GLU A 200 3.82 -10.45 14.51
CA GLU A 200 4.28 -10.45 13.13
C GLU A 200 4.25 -9.04 12.52
N ASP A 201 5.39 -8.65 11.94
CA ASP A 201 5.51 -7.46 11.09
C ASP A 201 5.78 -7.90 9.64
N LYS A 202 4.70 -8.01 8.86
CA LYS A 202 4.75 -8.46 7.45
C LYS A 202 5.65 -7.57 6.57
N ILE A 203 5.75 -6.27 6.87
CA ILE A 203 6.52 -5.33 6.07
C ILE A 203 8.02 -5.54 6.33
N ARG A 204 8.43 -5.69 7.59
CA ARG A 204 9.82 -6.00 7.94
C ARG A 204 10.23 -7.39 7.47
N GLN A 205 9.38 -8.39 7.68
CA GLN A 205 9.64 -9.75 7.21
C GLN A 205 9.87 -9.81 5.70
N PHE A 206 9.15 -9.01 4.91
CA PHE A 206 9.37 -8.93 3.47
C PHE A 206 10.76 -8.36 3.13
N VAL A 207 11.21 -7.33 3.85
CA VAL A 207 12.57 -6.77 3.68
C VAL A 207 13.64 -7.79 4.07
N ASP A 208 13.45 -8.48 5.20
CA ASP A 208 14.34 -9.55 5.65
C ASP A 208 14.41 -10.68 4.61
N LEU A 209 13.25 -11.08 4.10
CA LEU A 209 13.15 -12.09 3.06
C LEU A 209 13.94 -11.73 1.80
N CYS A 210 13.86 -10.47 1.37
CA CYS A 210 14.62 -9.98 0.21
C CYS A 210 16.12 -10.21 0.43
N SER A 211 16.63 -9.91 1.63
CA SER A 211 18.05 -10.09 1.97
C SER A 211 18.48 -11.55 2.05
N ILE A 212 17.66 -12.42 2.65
CA ILE A 212 17.92 -13.85 2.75
C ILE A 212 17.86 -14.50 1.36
N SER A 213 16.94 -14.05 0.51
CA SER A 213 16.76 -14.57 -0.86
C SER A 213 17.77 -14.01 -1.86
N ASN A 214 18.65 -13.07 -1.46
CA ASN A 214 19.61 -12.41 -2.34
C ASN A 214 18.93 -11.66 -3.52
N ILE A 215 17.77 -11.04 -3.28
CA ILE A 215 16.98 -10.33 -4.29
C ILE A 215 16.67 -8.92 -3.81
N SER A 216 16.99 -7.92 -4.62
CA SER A 216 16.57 -6.54 -4.36
C SER A 216 15.32 -6.18 -5.15
N VAL A 217 14.53 -5.26 -4.62
CA VAL A 217 13.29 -4.82 -5.24
C VAL A 217 13.40 -3.34 -5.60
N LEU A 218 13.16 -3.01 -6.88
CA LEU A 218 13.05 -1.63 -7.33
C LEU A 218 11.60 -1.36 -7.73
N LEU A 219 11.03 -0.32 -7.12
CA LEU A 219 9.64 0.09 -7.26
C LEU A 219 9.60 1.50 -7.83
N PHE A 220 8.79 1.76 -8.84
CA PHE A 220 8.49 3.11 -9.30
C PHE A 220 7.01 3.40 -9.10
N SER A 221 6.73 4.25 -8.11
CA SER A 221 5.41 4.84 -7.92
C SER A 221 5.16 5.87 -9.02
N HIS A 222 6.13 6.73 -9.31
CA HIS A 222 6.09 7.69 -10.41
C HIS A 222 7.23 7.45 -11.39
N ARG A 223 7.22 8.18 -12.51
CA ARG A 223 8.20 8.00 -13.58
C ARG A 223 9.66 8.00 -13.11
N CYS A 224 10.02 8.93 -12.22
CA CYS A 224 11.38 9.07 -11.72
C CYS A 224 11.48 8.92 -10.19
N PHE A 225 10.38 8.55 -9.52
CA PHE A 225 10.32 8.44 -8.07
C PHE A 225 9.74 7.10 -7.65
N GLY A 226 10.32 6.50 -6.62
CA GLY A 226 9.76 5.31 -6.01
C GLY A 226 10.64 4.83 -4.87
N TYR A 227 10.82 3.52 -4.76
CA TYR A 227 11.44 2.89 -3.60
C TYR A 227 12.40 1.79 -4.03
N TYR A 228 13.45 1.61 -3.25
CA TYR A 228 14.41 0.53 -3.43
C TYR A 228 14.57 -0.23 -2.11
N ILE A 229 14.43 -1.55 -2.19
CA ILE A 229 14.65 -2.47 -1.10
C ILE A 229 15.91 -3.24 -1.43
N HIS A 230 16.95 -2.98 -0.64
CA HIS A 230 18.22 -3.67 -0.76
C HIS A 230 18.13 -5.04 -0.12
N GLY A 231 18.33 -6.06 -0.95
CA GLY A 231 18.30 -7.47 -0.55
C GLY A 231 19.50 -8.24 -1.06
N ARG A 232 20.66 -7.61 -1.25
CA ARG A 232 21.88 -8.35 -1.56
C ARG A 232 22.34 -9.06 -0.29
N SER A 233 22.46 -10.38 -0.34
CA SER A 233 22.87 -11.18 0.82
C SER A 233 24.31 -10.84 1.22
N VAL A 234 24.55 -10.71 2.52
CA VAL A 234 25.89 -10.49 3.11
C VAL A 234 26.85 -11.65 2.82
N HIS A 235 26.31 -12.86 2.61
CA HIS A 235 27.07 -14.06 2.26
C HIS A 235 27.35 -14.14 0.75
N GLY A 236 26.68 -13.32 -0.07
CA GLY A 236 26.86 -13.22 -1.52
C GLY A 236 26.15 -14.30 -2.35
N TYR A 237 25.43 -15.21 -1.70
CA TYR A 237 24.62 -16.25 -2.32
C TYR A 237 23.48 -16.67 -1.37
N ALA A 238 22.40 -17.22 -1.93
CA ALA A 238 21.23 -17.68 -1.17
C ALA A 238 20.83 -19.13 -1.46
N ASP A 239 21.21 -19.69 -2.61
CA ASP A 239 20.88 -21.08 -2.95
C ASP A 239 21.83 -22.04 -2.19
N THR A 240 21.45 -22.41 -0.96
CA THR A 240 22.24 -23.27 -0.07
C THR A 240 21.45 -24.45 0.47
N ASN A 241 22.16 -25.43 1.02
CA ASN A 241 21.54 -26.48 1.82
C ASN A 241 21.11 -25.94 3.20
N MET A 242 20.34 -26.74 3.94
CA MET A 242 19.81 -26.37 5.26
C MET A 242 20.92 -26.11 6.30
N GLU A 243 22.03 -26.85 6.23
CA GLU A 243 23.14 -26.72 7.18
C GLU A 243 23.87 -25.37 7.00
N GLU A 244 24.21 -25.02 5.77
CA GLU A 244 24.83 -23.74 5.42
C GLU A 244 23.92 -22.57 5.79
N MET A 245 22.61 -22.69 5.54
CA MET A 245 21.64 -21.65 5.90
C MET A 245 21.62 -21.41 7.41
N ASN A 246 21.62 -22.47 8.23
CA ASN A 246 21.70 -22.36 9.68
C ASN A 246 23.01 -21.73 10.15
N ILE A 247 24.13 -22.04 9.49
CA ILE A 247 25.43 -21.43 9.77
C ILE A 247 25.42 -19.93 9.43
N HIS A 248 24.82 -19.54 8.31
CA HIS A 248 24.66 -18.14 7.88
C HIS A 248 23.86 -17.35 8.91
N LEU A 249 22.71 -17.87 9.34
CA LEU A 249 21.86 -17.24 10.36
C LEU A 249 22.58 -17.13 11.71
N LYS A 250 23.34 -18.17 12.10
CA LYS A 250 24.11 -18.15 13.34
C LYS A 250 25.21 -17.09 13.31
N ARG A 251 25.96 -17.00 12.20
CA ARG A 251 27.00 -15.97 12.02
C ARG A 251 26.43 -14.56 12.06
N GLU A 252 25.24 -14.37 11.52
CA GLU A 252 24.55 -13.09 11.55
C GLU A 252 24.07 -12.73 12.95
N ALA A 253 23.49 -13.68 13.69
CA ALA A 253 23.12 -13.49 15.09
C ALA A 253 24.33 -13.18 16.00
N GLU A 254 25.49 -13.75 15.68
CA GLU A 254 26.75 -13.51 16.40
C GLU A 254 27.52 -12.26 15.87
N ASN A 255 26.96 -11.50 14.92
CA ASN A 255 27.60 -10.35 14.26
C ASN A 255 28.99 -10.66 13.66
N LEU A 256 29.18 -11.89 13.16
CA LEU A 256 30.41 -12.37 12.52
C LEU A 256 30.44 -12.10 11.00
N CYS A 257 29.46 -11.38 10.48
CA CYS A 257 29.36 -10.97 9.07
C CYS A 257 29.14 -9.46 8.94
N GLY A 258 29.26 -8.94 7.72
CA GLY A 258 28.88 -7.55 7.44
C GLY A 258 27.40 -7.30 7.71
N GLN A 259 27.04 -6.03 7.87
CA GLN A 259 25.65 -5.59 8.02
C GLN A 259 24.88 -5.66 6.68
N ARG A 260 23.55 -5.75 6.76
CA ARG A 260 22.67 -5.98 5.60
C ARG A 260 22.41 -4.75 4.72
N GLY A 261 22.83 -3.56 5.12
CA GLY A 261 22.50 -2.32 4.42
C GLY A 261 23.29 -2.12 3.12
N LEU A 262 22.83 -1.15 2.32
CA LEU A 262 23.43 -0.85 1.01
C LEU A 262 24.85 -0.27 1.13
N LEU A 263 25.07 0.57 2.16
CA LEU A 263 26.38 1.13 2.46
C LEU A 263 27.13 0.23 3.44
N PRO A 264 28.47 0.17 3.36
CA PRO A 264 29.26 -0.62 4.31
C PRO A 264 29.02 -0.15 5.75
N ASN A 265 28.82 -1.09 6.66
CA ASN A 265 28.54 -0.85 8.09
C ASN A 265 27.24 -0.05 8.32
N THR A 266 26.22 -0.28 7.51
CA THR A 266 24.86 0.21 7.77
C THR A 266 23.88 -0.95 7.77
N ASP A 267 22.81 -0.85 8.55
CA ASP A 267 21.70 -1.83 8.57
C ASP A 267 20.49 -1.36 7.73
N THR A 268 20.54 -0.15 7.16
CA THR A 268 19.42 0.42 6.39
C THR A 268 19.28 -0.29 5.04
N GLN A 269 18.16 -0.97 4.86
CA GLN A 269 17.86 -1.74 3.64
C GLN A 269 16.84 -1.05 2.74
N THR A 270 16.01 -0.16 3.28
CA THR A 270 14.94 0.52 2.54
C THR A 270 15.29 1.96 2.21
N PHE A 271 15.01 2.35 0.97
CA PHE A 271 15.35 3.67 0.44
C PHE A 271 14.20 4.24 -0.39
N GLN A 272 13.98 5.55 -0.30
CA GLN A 272 13.18 6.27 -1.30
C GLN A 272 14.11 6.74 -2.40
N VAL A 273 13.78 6.46 -3.65
CA VAL A 273 14.67 6.71 -4.78
C VAL A 273 14.09 7.74 -5.70
N SER A 274 14.88 8.77 -5.98
CA SER A 274 14.65 9.74 -7.05
C SER A 274 15.72 9.53 -8.12
N ILE A 275 15.35 8.93 -9.25
CA ILE A 275 16.28 8.61 -10.34
C ILE A 275 16.38 9.73 -11.36
N THR A 276 17.54 9.83 -12.03
CA THR A 276 17.69 10.76 -13.16
C THR A 276 16.87 10.33 -14.37
N HIS A 277 16.51 11.30 -15.21
CA HIS A 277 15.82 11.03 -16.47
C HIS A 277 16.60 10.09 -17.40
N ARG A 278 17.94 10.14 -17.37
CA ARG A 278 18.79 9.26 -18.18
C ARG A 278 18.63 7.80 -17.79
N LEU A 279 18.69 7.51 -16.48
CA LEU A 279 18.48 6.16 -15.95
C LEU A 279 17.08 5.66 -16.33
N ARG A 280 16.04 6.49 -16.14
CA ARG A 280 14.67 6.11 -16.52
C ARG A 280 14.52 5.81 -18.00
N GLN A 281 15.15 6.60 -18.88
CA GLN A 281 15.10 6.35 -20.32
C GLN A 281 15.75 5.02 -20.70
N GLN A 282 16.87 4.65 -20.09
CA GLN A 282 17.49 3.35 -20.33
C GLN A 282 16.62 2.20 -19.83
N TYR A 283 16.01 2.36 -18.65
CA TYR A 283 15.03 1.42 -18.12
C TYR A 283 13.86 1.21 -19.10
N ASP A 284 13.24 2.29 -19.57
CA ASP A 284 12.11 2.23 -20.51
C ASP A 284 12.54 1.58 -21.85
N ARG A 285 13.74 1.90 -22.37
CA ARG A 285 14.27 1.32 -23.62
C ARG A 285 14.45 -0.20 -23.56
N ILE A 286 14.82 -0.75 -22.41
CA ILE A 286 14.98 -2.21 -22.25
C ILE A 286 13.61 -2.90 -22.32
N LEU A 287 12.54 -2.24 -21.86
CA LEU A 287 11.18 -2.77 -21.83
C LEU A 287 10.33 -2.40 -23.07
N ASP A 288 10.77 -1.44 -23.88
CA ASP A 288 10.10 -0.99 -25.11
C ASP A 288 9.73 -2.14 -26.07
N PRO A 289 10.61 -3.12 -26.36
CA PRO A 289 10.29 -4.24 -27.25
C PRO A 289 9.11 -5.08 -26.74
N LEU A 290 8.96 -5.19 -25.41
CA LEU A 290 7.88 -5.93 -24.78
C LEU A 290 6.56 -5.17 -24.84
N THR A 291 6.62 -3.84 -24.71
CA THR A 291 5.45 -2.97 -24.69
C THR A 291 4.85 -2.77 -26.09
N ARG A 292 5.70 -2.62 -27.12
CA ARG A 292 5.27 -2.45 -28.52
C ARG A 292 4.49 -3.65 -29.08
N ARG A 293 4.68 -4.83 -28.49
CA ARG A 293 3.93 -6.05 -28.83
C ARG A 293 2.41 -5.93 -28.55
N ASN A 294 2.01 -5.09 -27.61
CA ASN A 294 0.60 -4.85 -27.32
C ASN A 294 -0.06 -3.81 -28.27
N GLY A 295 0.71 -3.27 -29.24
CA GLY A 295 0.24 -2.33 -30.27
C GLY A 295 -0.02 -3.02 -31.63
N PRO A 296 -0.57 -2.28 -32.61
CA PRO A 296 -0.96 -2.85 -33.90
C PRO A 296 0.23 -3.43 -34.69
N SER A 297 0.04 -4.68 -35.11
CA SER A 297 1.01 -5.72 -35.48
C SER A 297 1.81 -5.53 -36.78
N ARG A 298 2.27 -4.32 -37.14
CA ARG A 298 2.80 -4.07 -38.48
C ARG A 298 4.32 -4.16 -38.67
N LEU A 299 5.13 -4.39 -37.63
CA LEU A 299 6.60 -4.33 -37.75
C LEU A 299 7.37 -5.26 -36.78
N MET A 300 7.03 -6.56 -36.68
CA MET A 300 7.85 -7.49 -35.90
C MET A 300 8.37 -8.66 -36.74
N ASP A 301 9.68 -8.89 -36.65
CA ASP A 301 10.36 -10.08 -37.15
C ASP A 301 9.72 -11.33 -36.52
N ALA A 302 9.19 -12.20 -37.36
CA ALA A 302 8.48 -13.41 -36.98
C ALA A 302 9.38 -14.54 -36.41
N SER A 303 10.65 -14.25 -36.09
CA SER A 303 11.68 -15.27 -35.84
C SER A 303 11.99 -15.54 -34.37
N SER A 304 11.77 -14.61 -33.44
CA SER A 304 12.08 -14.83 -32.01
C SER A 304 10.84 -15.28 -31.23
N SER A 305 10.94 -16.39 -30.50
CA SER A 305 9.85 -16.84 -29.64
C SER A 305 9.55 -15.79 -28.56
N PRO A 306 8.28 -15.53 -28.21
CA PRO A 306 7.88 -14.61 -27.14
C PRO A 306 8.62 -14.80 -25.82
N PHE A 307 8.95 -16.05 -25.51
CA PHE A 307 9.63 -16.46 -24.30
C PHE A 307 11.09 -16.02 -24.29
N GLU A 308 11.81 -16.21 -25.40
CA GLU A 308 13.21 -15.79 -25.53
C GLU A 308 13.37 -14.26 -25.39
N LEU A 309 12.44 -13.49 -25.95
CA LEU A 309 12.47 -12.03 -25.83
C LEU A 309 12.29 -11.58 -24.37
N ASN A 310 11.34 -12.17 -23.63
CA ASN A 310 11.11 -11.88 -22.21
C ASN A 310 12.35 -12.23 -21.38
N THR A 311 12.92 -13.41 -21.58
CA THR A 311 14.10 -13.88 -20.86
C THR A 311 15.32 -12.98 -21.14
N LYS A 312 15.52 -12.58 -22.41
CA LYS A 312 16.60 -11.66 -22.79
C LYS A 312 16.42 -10.28 -22.17
N ALA A 313 15.19 -9.75 -22.15
CA ALA A 313 14.88 -8.47 -21.53
C ALA A 313 15.13 -8.51 -20.01
N TYR A 314 14.70 -9.59 -19.34
CA TYR A 314 14.97 -9.81 -17.92
C TYR A 314 16.47 -9.81 -17.61
N HIS A 315 17.27 -10.61 -18.31
CA HIS A 315 18.72 -10.65 -18.07
C HIS A 315 19.42 -9.32 -18.37
N THR A 316 18.99 -8.63 -19.43
CA THR A 316 19.53 -7.31 -19.78
C THR A 316 19.21 -6.28 -18.69
N MET A 317 17.97 -6.27 -18.19
CA MET A 317 17.54 -5.39 -17.11
C MET A 317 18.26 -5.71 -15.79
N ASN A 318 18.36 -6.99 -15.42
CA ASN A 318 19.03 -7.41 -14.20
C ASN A 318 20.50 -6.99 -14.19
N LYS A 319 21.21 -7.20 -15.31
CA LYS A 319 22.60 -6.78 -15.47
C LYS A 319 22.76 -5.26 -15.42
N PHE A 320 21.86 -4.52 -16.07
CA PHE A 320 21.88 -3.05 -16.08
C PHE A 320 21.63 -2.46 -14.68
N LEU A 321 20.61 -2.92 -13.97
CA LEU A 321 20.31 -2.41 -12.63
C LEU A 321 21.40 -2.83 -11.62
N GLY A 322 21.91 -4.06 -11.73
CA GLY A 322 23.05 -4.50 -10.93
C GLY A 322 24.28 -3.61 -11.14
N SER A 323 24.61 -3.26 -12.40
CA SER A 323 25.75 -2.38 -12.70
C SER A 323 25.55 -0.93 -12.24
N VAL A 324 24.32 -0.43 -12.23
CA VAL A 324 23.99 0.89 -11.66
C VAL A 324 24.21 0.89 -10.14
N ILE A 325 23.72 -0.12 -9.42
CA ILE A 325 23.89 -0.23 -7.97
C ILE A 325 25.37 -0.42 -7.59
N ASP A 326 26.15 -1.15 -8.39
CA ASP A 326 27.60 -1.32 -8.25
C ASP A 326 28.42 -0.07 -8.71
N HIS A 327 27.78 1.06 -8.98
CA HIS A 327 28.42 2.32 -9.41
C HIS A 327 29.28 2.19 -10.69
N ALA A 328 28.97 1.22 -11.57
CA ALA A 328 29.74 0.98 -12.79
C ALA A 328 29.56 2.08 -13.86
N HIS A 329 28.47 2.84 -13.78
CA HIS A 329 28.12 3.90 -14.73
C HIS A 329 28.20 5.28 -14.08
N LYS A 330 29.34 5.98 -14.23
CA LYS A 330 29.55 7.32 -13.65
C LYS A 330 28.48 8.36 -14.04
N GLU A 331 27.88 8.23 -15.21
CA GLU A 331 26.83 9.15 -15.70
C GLU A 331 25.43 8.87 -15.15
N MET A 332 25.20 7.68 -14.58
CA MET A 332 23.92 7.26 -14.00
C MET A 332 24.11 6.89 -12.52
N ASP A 333 25.12 7.48 -11.91
CA ASP A 333 25.54 7.23 -10.55
C ASP A 333 24.50 7.77 -9.55
N TYR A 334 24.55 7.27 -8.32
CA TYR A 334 23.66 7.69 -7.25
C TYR A 334 24.41 8.11 -6.00
N ILE A 335 23.72 8.88 -5.16
CA ILE A 335 24.19 9.26 -3.82
C ILE A 335 23.18 8.81 -2.78
N VAL A 336 23.67 8.35 -1.64
CA VAL A 336 22.83 8.04 -0.48
C VAL A 336 22.83 9.24 0.45
N LYS A 337 21.65 9.69 0.88
CA LYS A 337 21.48 10.89 1.71
C LYS A 337 20.32 10.72 2.68
N ASP A 338 20.37 11.39 3.83
CA ASP A 338 19.19 11.53 4.68
C ASP A 338 18.27 12.68 4.22
N LYS A 339 16.95 12.47 4.35
CA LYS A 339 15.97 13.55 4.22
C LYS A 339 16.17 14.57 5.34
N LEU A 340 16.07 15.85 4.99
CA LEU A 340 16.03 16.95 5.96
C LEU A 340 14.77 16.85 6.82
N LEU A 341 14.80 17.41 8.03
CA LEU A 341 13.64 17.38 8.94
C LEU A 341 12.38 17.95 8.29
N PHE A 342 12.49 19.06 7.56
CA PHE A 342 11.37 19.65 6.84
C PHE A 342 10.87 18.77 5.69
N GLU A 343 11.76 18.10 4.97
CA GLU A 343 11.38 17.14 3.91
C GLU A 343 10.65 15.94 4.50
N ARG A 344 11.05 15.48 5.70
CA ARG A 344 10.37 14.39 6.44
C ARG A 344 8.98 14.82 6.92
N VAL A 345 8.82 16.03 7.44
CA VAL A 345 7.53 16.54 7.96
C VAL A 345 6.53 16.81 6.83
N ILE A 346 6.99 17.42 5.74
CA ILE A 346 6.13 17.80 4.60
C ILE A 346 5.88 16.59 3.68
N GLY A 347 6.77 15.59 3.70
CA GLY A 347 6.69 14.42 2.81
C GLY A 347 7.01 14.77 1.36
N MET A 348 7.83 15.81 1.13
CA MET A 348 8.25 16.26 -0.19
C MET A 348 9.76 16.43 -0.23
N GLU A 349 10.39 16.00 -1.32
CA GLU A 349 11.80 16.30 -1.61
C GLU A 349 11.94 17.72 -2.15
N PHE A 350 12.90 18.50 -1.65
CA PHE A 350 13.18 19.84 -2.17
C PHE A 350 14.21 19.83 -3.30
N ILE A 351 14.91 18.70 -3.50
CA ILE A 351 16.00 18.57 -4.47
C ILE A 351 15.57 17.67 -5.61
N GLU A 352 15.55 18.22 -6.82
CA GLU A 352 15.38 17.44 -8.04
C GLU A 352 16.73 16.81 -8.46
N PRO A 353 16.78 15.49 -8.78
CA PRO A 353 18.00 14.82 -9.18
C PRO A 353 18.39 15.20 -10.63
N LEU A 354 19.10 16.33 -10.79
CA LEU A 354 19.56 16.80 -12.10
C LEU A 354 20.75 15.97 -12.62
N ASP A 355 21.78 15.78 -11.80
CA ASP A 355 23.05 15.15 -12.22
C ASP A 355 23.20 13.70 -11.76
N LYS A 356 22.82 13.41 -10.51
CA LYS A 356 22.91 12.07 -9.90
C LYS A 356 21.57 11.66 -9.31
N SER A 357 21.31 10.35 -9.32
CA SER A 357 20.15 9.80 -8.64
C SER A 357 20.34 9.90 -7.13
N ILE A 358 19.26 10.02 -6.36
CA ILE A 358 19.32 10.20 -4.91
C ILE A 358 18.55 9.06 -4.25
N PHE A 359 19.22 8.39 -3.30
CA PHE A 359 18.68 7.32 -2.49
C PHE A 359 18.57 7.88 -1.07
N TYR A 360 17.34 8.12 -0.64
CA TYR A 360 17.05 8.61 0.70
C TYR A 360 16.92 7.44 1.65
N ASN A 361 17.69 7.45 2.76
CA ASN A 361 17.52 6.45 3.82
C ASN A 361 16.07 6.48 4.34
N ASP A 362 15.44 5.31 4.42
CA ASP A 362 14.06 5.17 4.87
C ASP A 362 13.94 4.06 5.92
N GLU A 363 14.01 4.44 7.19
CA GLU A 363 13.79 3.53 8.32
C GLU A 363 12.31 3.22 8.57
N SER A 364 11.40 3.97 7.95
CA SER A 364 9.95 3.88 8.18
C SER A 364 9.23 2.92 7.24
N HIS A 365 9.95 2.28 6.31
CA HIS A 365 9.38 1.39 5.29
C HIS A 365 8.24 2.07 4.49
N SER A 366 8.48 3.30 4.05
CA SER A 366 7.56 4.13 3.26
C SER A 366 7.12 3.51 1.93
N PHE A 367 7.81 2.47 1.44
CA PHE A 367 7.34 1.69 0.30
C PHE A 367 5.93 1.08 0.53
N SER A 368 5.51 0.97 1.78
CA SER A 368 4.15 0.55 2.15
C SER A 368 3.05 1.51 1.64
N ASP A 369 3.38 2.73 1.21
CA ASP A 369 2.46 3.66 0.54
C ASP A 369 1.94 3.12 -0.81
N VAL A 370 2.68 2.20 -1.42
CA VAL A 370 2.27 1.47 -2.64
C VAL A 370 1.24 0.38 -2.33
N LEU A 371 1.14 0.00 -1.05
CA LEU A 371 0.27 -1.07 -0.56
C LEU A 371 -0.95 -0.47 0.17
N TYR A 372 -1.91 -1.32 0.51
CA TYR A 372 -3.02 -0.92 1.38
C TYR A 372 -2.53 -0.56 2.79
N TYR A 373 -1.50 -1.26 3.26
CA TYR A 373 -0.90 -1.09 4.58
C TYR A 373 -0.54 0.37 4.91
N GLY A 374 0.10 1.11 4.00
CA GLY A 374 0.45 2.52 4.22
C GLY A 374 -0.71 3.50 4.10
N ASN A 375 -1.86 3.08 3.56
CA ASN A 375 -2.99 3.95 3.25
C ASN A 375 -4.23 3.72 4.13
N GLU A 376 -4.07 3.07 5.29
CA GLU A 376 -5.18 2.68 6.17
C GLU A 376 -6.11 3.85 6.53
N ALA A 377 -5.57 5.03 6.83
CA ALA A 377 -6.38 6.21 7.16
C ALA A 377 -7.27 6.65 5.99
N THR A 378 -6.77 6.55 4.75
CA THR A 378 -7.56 6.90 3.56
C THR A 378 -8.70 5.90 3.37
N LEU A 379 -8.41 4.61 3.54
CA LEU A 379 -9.40 3.53 3.45
C LEU A 379 -10.46 3.67 4.55
N LEU A 380 -10.07 3.86 5.81
CA LEU A 380 -11.01 4.01 6.93
C LEU A 380 -11.96 5.21 6.74
N ILE A 381 -11.44 6.37 6.34
CA ILE A 381 -12.28 7.56 6.11
C ILE A 381 -13.24 7.33 4.94
N PHE A 382 -12.77 6.68 3.86
CA PHE A 382 -13.62 6.34 2.73
C PHE A 382 -14.75 5.37 3.12
N ASP A 383 -14.41 4.27 3.79
CA ASP A 383 -15.37 3.28 4.28
C ASP A 383 -16.40 3.91 5.24
N THR A 384 -15.94 4.79 6.15
CA THR A 384 -16.81 5.53 7.09
C THR A 384 -17.77 6.45 6.37
N LEU A 385 -17.28 7.24 5.39
CA LEU A 385 -18.11 8.15 4.62
C LEU A 385 -19.11 7.40 3.72
N PHE A 386 -18.69 6.30 3.10
CA PHE A 386 -19.57 5.46 2.30
C PHE A 386 -20.71 4.88 3.14
N PHE A 387 -20.38 4.28 4.28
CA PHE A 387 -21.37 3.79 5.24
C PHE A 387 -22.36 4.90 5.64
N CYS A 388 -21.84 6.07 6.02
CA CYS A 388 -22.66 7.18 6.46
C CYS A 388 -23.58 7.73 5.36
N VAL A 389 -23.11 7.85 4.12
CA VAL A 389 -23.93 8.34 3.00
C VAL A 389 -25.05 7.35 2.67
N VAL A 390 -24.75 6.05 2.65
CA VAL A 390 -25.77 5.02 2.43
C VAL A 390 -26.79 5.01 3.56
N ASP A 391 -26.35 5.15 4.81
CA ASP A 391 -27.24 5.22 5.96
C ASP A 391 -28.11 6.48 5.94
N LEU A 392 -27.56 7.65 5.60
CA LEU A 392 -28.33 8.89 5.49
C LEU A 392 -29.41 8.80 4.39
N GLY A 393 -29.12 8.11 3.28
CA GLY A 393 -30.07 7.91 2.18
C GLY A 393 -31.14 6.84 2.44
N SER A 394 -30.79 5.75 3.11
CA SER A 394 -31.67 4.59 3.34
C SER A 394 -32.31 4.54 4.72
N GLN A 395 -31.77 5.30 5.69
CA GLN A 395 -32.11 5.24 7.11
C GLN A 395 -32.03 3.82 7.70
N SER A 396 -31.09 3.01 7.20
CA SER A 396 -30.85 1.63 7.67
C SER A 396 -29.35 1.37 7.85
N PHE A 397 -28.92 1.16 9.10
CA PHE A 397 -27.54 0.79 9.40
C PHE A 397 -27.18 -0.59 8.86
N VAL A 398 -28.16 -1.51 8.82
CA VAL A 398 -27.99 -2.86 8.26
C VAL A 398 -27.69 -2.80 6.76
N LEU A 399 -28.47 -2.03 6.00
CA LEU A 399 -28.23 -1.88 4.56
C LEU A 399 -26.88 -1.19 4.29
N ALA A 400 -26.55 -0.16 5.07
CA ALA A 400 -25.25 0.51 4.99
C ALA A 400 -24.10 -0.45 5.27
N ALA A 401 -24.20 -1.31 6.29
CA ALA A 401 -23.19 -2.31 6.61
C ALA A 401 -22.97 -3.31 5.46
N ILE A 402 -24.06 -3.86 4.90
CA ILE A 402 -23.99 -4.83 3.79
C ILE A 402 -23.32 -4.20 2.56
N LEU A 403 -23.75 -3.00 2.18
CA LEU A 403 -23.20 -2.32 1.02
C LEU A 403 -21.74 -1.93 1.22
N THR A 404 -21.35 -1.48 2.42
CA THR A 404 -19.95 -1.14 2.73
C THR A 404 -19.06 -2.39 2.68
N TYR A 405 -19.53 -3.52 3.22
CA TYR A 405 -18.78 -4.78 3.14
C TYR A 405 -18.62 -5.26 1.69
N LEU A 406 -19.66 -5.14 0.87
CA LEU A 406 -19.61 -5.49 -0.55
C LEU A 406 -18.62 -4.60 -1.31
N GLU A 407 -18.64 -3.29 -1.04
CA GLU A 407 -17.71 -2.32 -1.60
C GLU A 407 -16.25 -2.69 -1.27
N GLN A 408 -15.93 -2.92 0.00
CA GLN A 408 -14.60 -3.36 0.45
C GLN A 408 -14.16 -4.66 -0.25
N LEU A 409 -15.06 -5.64 -0.38
CA LEU A 409 -14.79 -6.91 -1.05
C LEU A 409 -14.45 -6.69 -2.53
N VAL A 410 -15.23 -5.88 -3.23
CA VAL A 410 -15.02 -5.58 -4.65
C VAL A 410 -13.65 -4.93 -4.86
N PHE A 411 -13.30 -3.89 -4.10
CA PHE A 411 -11.99 -3.23 -4.26
C PHE A 411 -10.82 -4.16 -3.91
N ARG A 412 -10.96 -5.03 -2.90
CA ARG A 412 -9.95 -6.06 -2.59
C ARG A 412 -9.77 -7.04 -3.75
N LEU A 413 -10.86 -7.53 -4.35
CA LEU A 413 -10.80 -8.44 -5.49
C LEU A 413 -10.16 -7.79 -6.72
N ILE A 414 -10.52 -6.54 -7.01
CA ILE A 414 -9.91 -5.77 -8.11
C ILE A 414 -8.41 -5.59 -7.85
N ARG A 415 -8.01 -5.22 -6.62
CA ARG A 415 -6.60 -5.06 -6.23
C ARG A 415 -5.82 -6.35 -6.44
N ASN A 416 -6.31 -7.47 -5.92
CA ASN A 416 -5.63 -8.77 -6.07
C ASN A 416 -5.54 -9.21 -7.52
N SER A 417 -6.63 -9.10 -8.29
CA SER A 417 -6.66 -9.57 -9.68
C SER A 417 -5.79 -8.72 -10.61
N ILE A 418 -5.89 -7.39 -10.51
CA ILE A 418 -5.11 -6.48 -11.37
C ILE A 418 -3.67 -6.37 -10.86
N GLY A 419 -3.45 -6.31 -9.55
CA GLY A 419 -2.13 -6.29 -8.92
C GLY A 419 -1.30 -7.51 -9.29
N ARG A 420 -1.86 -8.72 -9.22
CA ARG A 420 -1.22 -9.96 -9.69
C ARG A 420 -0.87 -9.93 -11.18
N ARG A 421 -1.75 -9.38 -12.02
CA ARG A 421 -1.50 -9.23 -13.47
C ARG A 421 -0.38 -8.23 -13.74
N ASN A 422 -0.39 -7.10 -13.06
CA ASN A 422 0.64 -6.07 -13.18
C ASN A 422 1.99 -6.60 -12.70
N LEU A 423 2.02 -7.28 -11.55
CA LEU A 423 3.22 -7.91 -11.02
C LEU A 423 3.83 -8.89 -12.03
N ALA A 424 3.06 -9.84 -12.56
CA ALA A 424 3.53 -10.77 -13.59
C ALA A 424 4.05 -10.06 -14.85
N GLY A 425 3.32 -9.03 -15.32
CA GLY A 425 3.70 -8.29 -16.51
C GLY A 425 4.99 -7.46 -16.34
N LYS A 426 5.21 -6.87 -15.17
CA LYS A 426 6.34 -5.96 -14.90
C LYS A 426 7.60 -6.71 -14.46
N THR A 427 7.45 -7.80 -13.72
CA THR A 427 8.57 -8.62 -13.24
C THR A 427 8.98 -9.72 -14.22
N LEU A 428 8.22 -9.90 -15.30
CA LEU A 428 8.43 -10.95 -16.32
C LEU A 428 8.31 -12.38 -15.75
N VAL A 429 7.74 -12.51 -14.55
CA VAL A 429 7.39 -13.78 -13.89
C VAL A 429 6.09 -14.34 -14.45
N ASP A 430 6.02 -15.67 -14.63
CA ASP A 430 4.77 -16.30 -15.06
C ASP A 430 3.71 -16.23 -13.95
N LYS A 431 2.53 -15.72 -14.32
CA LYS A 431 1.36 -15.53 -13.46
C LYS A 431 0.91 -16.83 -12.75
N ARG A 432 1.22 -18.00 -13.29
CA ARG A 432 0.89 -19.30 -12.69
C ARG A 432 1.58 -19.54 -11.35
N PHE A 433 2.75 -18.93 -11.12
CA PHE A 433 3.49 -19.07 -9.88
C PHE A 433 3.04 -18.10 -8.78
N LEU A 434 2.42 -16.98 -9.17
CA LEU A 434 1.76 -16.06 -8.25
C LEU A 434 0.52 -16.73 -7.68
N ILE A 435 0.43 -16.92 -6.36
CA ILE A 435 -0.75 -17.51 -5.72
C ILE A 435 -1.67 -16.39 -5.24
#